data_AF-A0A519QIN2-F1
#
_entry.id   AF-A0A519QIN2-F1
#
_cell.length_a   1.000
_cell.length_b   1.000
_cell.length_c   1.000
_cell.angle_alpha   90.00
_cell.angle_beta   90.00
_cell.angle_gamma   90.00
#
_symmetry.space_group_name_H-M   'P 1'
#
loop_
_entity.id
_entity.type
_entity.pdbx_description
1 polymer ?
#
loop_
_entity_poly.entity_id
_entity_poly.type
_entity_poly.pdbx_seq_one_letter_code
_entity_poly.pdbx_strand_id
1 'polypeptide(L)'
;MVMTGGTSARERRMGRLSQAMVGLVVALTLVLGMAPVALAEGGYDLWLRYQPEGGAVETAYRPVVSSLHPVGDSATIRAATAELERGLSNLTARAVTTRPITDGAVVYGRASAPEIAALIGQTTIAPEGYVLRSVRDNGRRV
;
A
#
# COMPACT_ATOMS: atom_id res chain seq x y z
N MET A 1 75.40 -29.64 10.89
CA MET A 1 75.15 -28.61 11.92
C MET A 1 73.86 -27.90 11.53
N VAL A 2 72.72 -28.35 12.05
CA VAL A 2 71.38 -27.85 11.69
C VAL A 2 70.86 -27.04 12.88
N MET A 3 70.58 -25.77 12.65
CA MET A 3 70.07 -24.83 13.64
C MET A 3 68.56 -24.72 13.42
N THR A 4 67.77 -25.40 14.23
CA THR A 4 66.30 -25.31 14.20
C THR A 4 65.86 -24.09 15.02
N GLY A 5 65.57 -22.99 14.33
CA GLY A 5 64.94 -21.81 14.92
C GLY A 5 63.48 -22.11 15.29
N GLY A 6 63.21 -22.35 16.57
CA GLY A 6 61.86 -22.44 17.09
C GLY A 6 61.19 -21.06 17.04
N THR A 7 60.08 -20.95 16.32
CA THR A 7 59.26 -19.73 16.28
C THR A 7 58.96 -19.26 17.70
N SER A 8 59.10 -17.96 17.95
CA SER A 8 58.93 -17.41 19.30
C SER A 8 57.44 -17.36 19.67
N ALA A 9 57.10 -17.43 20.96
CA ALA A 9 55.70 -17.39 21.43
C ALA A 9 54.94 -16.12 20.97
N ARG A 10 55.69 -15.04 20.67
CA ARG A 10 55.18 -13.78 20.14
C ARG A 10 54.68 -13.89 18.70
N GLU A 11 55.38 -14.63 17.83
CA GLU A 11 54.97 -14.88 16.44
C GLU A 11 53.70 -15.74 16.38
N ARG A 12 53.60 -16.75 17.25
CA ARG A 12 52.39 -17.57 17.40
C ARG A 12 51.19 -16.75 17.89
N ARG A 13 51.40 -15.78 18.78
CA ARG A 13 50.34 -14.85 19.25
C ARG A 13 49.88 -13.91 18.13
N MET A 14 50.82 -13.38 17.34
CA MET A 14 50.52 -12.48 16.22
C MET A 14 49.73 -13.17 15.09
N GLY A 15 50.07 -14.42 14.76
CA GLY A 15 49.32 -15.21 13.78
C GLY A 15 47.90 -15.58 14.21
N ARG A 16 47.68 -15.85 15.50
CA ARG A 16 46.34 -16.10 16.05
C ARG A 16 45.49 -14.83 16.10
N LEU A 17 46.11 -13.68 16.38
CA LEU A 17 45.44 -12.37 16.35
C LEU A 17 45.04 -11.96 14.92
N SER A 18 45.89 -12.20 13.91
CA SER A 18 45.54 -11.91 12.51
C SER A 18 44.46 -12.85 11.98
N GLN A 19 44.48 -14.14 12.33
CA GLN A 19 43.43 -15.09 11.98
C GLN A 19 42.09 -14.76 12.66
N ALA A 20 42.12 -14.36 13.94
CA ALA A 20 40.93 -13.90 14.64
C ALA A 20 40.34 -12.63 14.01
N MET A 21 41.21 -11.71 13.56
CA MET A 21 40.80 -10.49 12.87
C MET A 21 40.18 -10.79 11.49
N VAL A 22 40.77 -11.71 10.71
CA VAL A 22 40.18 -12.16 9.43
C VAL A 22 38.83 -12.83 9.65
N GLY A 23 38.73 -13.72 10.64
CA GLY A 23 37.47 -14.37 11.01
C GLY A 23 36.40 -13.35 11.42
N LEU A 24 36.78 -12.35 12.22
CA LEU A 24 35.90 -11.26 12.63
C LEU A 24 35.42 -10.43 11.43
N VAL A 25 36.34 -10.07 10.52
CA VAL A 25 36.00 -9.31 9.30
C VAL A 25 35.02 -10.11 8.45
N VAL A 26 35.30 -11.38 8.16
CA VAL A 26 34.41 -12.25 7.36
C VAL A 26 33.04 -12.41 8.01
N ALA A 27 32.99 -12.61 9.34
CA ALA A 27 31.74 -12.68 10.07
C ALA A 27 30.95 -11.36 9.98
N LEU A 28 31.63 -10.21 10.10
CA LEU A 28 30.99 -8.90 9.96
C LEU A 28 30.40 -8.71 8.55
N THR A 29 31.15 -9.06 7.50
CA THR A 29 30.67 -8.92 6.12
C THR A 29 29.46 -9.80 5.85
N LEU A 30 29.45 -11.02 6.39
CA LEU A 30 28.32 -11.95 6.24
C LEU A 30 27.07 -11.44 6.96
N VAL A 31 27.23 -10.89 8.16
CA VAL A 31 26.13 -10.30 8.94
C VAL A 31 25.58 -9.05 8.25
N LEU A 32 26.44 -8.15 7.75
CA LEU A 32 26.00 -6.94 7.03
C LEU A 32 25.35 -7.27 5.68
N GLY A 33 25.80 -8.32 4.97
CA GLY A 33 25.21 -8.76 3.71
C GLY A 33 23.84 -9.45 3.87
N MET A 34 23.51 -9.91 5.07
CA MET A 34 22.20 -10.49 5.42
C MET A 34 21.22 -9.45 5.98
N ALA A 35 21.63 -8.18 6.11
CA ALA A 35 20.71 -7.14 6.56
C ALA A 35 19.59 -6.97 5.52
N PRO A 36 18.30 -6.98 5.92
CA PRO A 36 17.21 -6.70 5.00
C PRO A 36 17.45 -5.32 4.41
N VAL A 37 17.36 -5.22 3.07
CA VAL A 37 17.37 -3.92 2.39
C VAL A 37 16.19 -3.14 2.97
N ALA A 38 16.50 -2.12 3.76
CA ALA A 38 15.50 -1.17 4.19
C ALA A 38 15.02 -0.45 2.93
N LEU A 39 13.91 -0.93 2.35
CA LEU A 39 13.15 -0.20 1.35
C LEU A 39 12.53 0.99 2.09
N ALA A 40 13.33 2.04 2.28
CA ALA A 40 12.81 3.31 2.71
C ALA A 40 11.68 3.67 1.74
N GLU A 41 10.49 3.94 2.28
CA GLU A 41 9.41 4.47 1.47
C GLU A 41 9.95 5.70 0.76
N GLY A 42 10.03 5.66 -0.57
CA GLY A 42 10.73 6.67 -1.36
C GLY A 42 10.08 8.06 -1.35
N GLY A 43 9.08 8.29 -0.50
CA GLY A 43 8.29 9.52 -0.41
C GLY A 43 7.40 9.78 -1.62
N TYR A 44 7.54 9.00 -2.70
CA TYR A 44 6.88 9.21 -3.98
C TYR A 44 5.35 9.28 -3.87
N ASP A 45 4.74 8.38 -3.09
CA ASP A 45 3.29 8.33 -2.91
C ASP A 45 2.76 9.44 -1.98
N LEU A 46 3.65 10.19 -1.32
CA LEU A 46 3.31 11.22 -0.34
C LEU A 46 2.25 10.72 0.66
N TRP A 47 1.08 11.36 0.71
CA TRP A 47 -0.06 10.98 1.55
C TRP A 47 -1.00 9.96 0.89
N LEU A 48 -0.86 9.66 -0.41
CA LEU A 48 -1.70 8.70 -1.15
C LEU A 48 -1.21 7.26 -0.98
N ARG A 49 -0.89 6.89 0.27
CA ARG A 49 -0.44 5.56 0.66
C ARG A 49 -1.65 4.69 0.95
N TYR A 50 -2.14 4.00 -0.08
CA TYR A 50 -3.28 3.09 0.05
C TYR A 50 -2.83 1.73 0.60
N GLN A 51 -2.30 1.68 1.83
CA GLN A 51 -1.91 0.42 2.45
C GLN A 51 -3.08 -0.15 3.27
N PRO A 52 -3.31 -1.48 3.29
CA PRO A 52 -4.26 -2.07 4.21
C PRO A 52 -3.94 -1.65 5.65
N GLU A 53 -4.93 -1.09 6.36
CA GLU A 53 -4.71 -0.60 7.73
C GLU A 53 -4.63 -1.74 8.76
N GLY A 54 -5.11 -2.95 8.41
CA GLY A 54 -5.18 -4.08 9.33
C GLY A 54 -6.18 -3.89 10.47
N GLY A 55 -6.38 -4.97 11.23
CA GLY A 55 -7.11 -4.94 12.49
C GLY A 55 -8.62 -4.63 12.37
N ALA A 56 -9.17 -4.07 13.44
CA ALA A 56 -10.61 -3.88 13.58
C ALA A 56 -11.19 -2.83 12.62
N VAL A 57 -10.39 -1.82 12.25
CA VAL A 57 -10.81 -0.74 11.34
C VAL A 57 -10.99 -1.29 9.93
N GLU A 58 -10.03 -2.07 9.42
CA GLU A 58 -10.15 -2.75 8.12
C GLU A 58 -11.40 -3.65 8.06
N THR A 59 -11.63 -4.41 9.13
CA THR A 59 -12.77 -5.34 9.21
C THR A 59 -14.13 -4.61 9.10
N ALA A 60 -14.22 -3.36 9.55
CA ALA A 60 -15.46 -2.59 9.54
C ALA A 60 -15.85 -2.07 8.15
N TYR A 61 -14.88 -1.63 7.33
CA TYR A 61 -15.20 -1.04 6.01
C TYR A 61 -15.03 -2.00 4.83
N ARG A 62 -14.21 -3.06 4.98
CA ARG A 62 -13.98 -4.07 3.94
C ARG A 62 -15.26 -4.69 3.33
N PRO A 63 -16.34 -4.97 4.09
CA PRO A 63 -17.58 -5.49 3.49
C PRO A 63 -18.44 -4.40 2.82
N VAL A 64 -18.17 -3.11 3.07
CA VAL A 64 -19.03 -2.00 2.64
C VAL A 64 -18.76 -1.58 1.19
N VAL A 65 -17.54 -1.79 0.70
CA VAL A 65 -17.13 -1.41 -0.66
C VAL A 65 -16.95 -2.67 -1.51
N SER A 66 -17.92 -2.94 -2.40
CA SER A 66 -17.97 -4.16 -3.19
C SER A 66 -17.52 -3.99 -4.64
N SER A 67 -17.80 -2.82 -5.22
CA SER A 67 -17.57 -2.48 -6.63
C SER A 67 -17.70 -0.97 -6.86
N LEU A 68 -17.33 -0.52 -8.06
CA LEU A 68 -17.51 0.86 -8.52
C LEU A 68 -18.59 0.95 -9.58
N HIS A 69 -19.34 2.05 -9.59
CA HIS A 69 -20.30 2.38 -10.63
C HIS A 69 -20.18 3.86 -11.04
N PRO A 70 -19.36 4.19 -12.06
CA PRO A 70 -19.27 5.54 -12.59
C PRO A 70 -20.51 5.88 -13.43
N VAL A 71 -21.08 7.06 -13.20
CA VAL A 71 -22.15 7.64 -14.03
C VAL A 71 -21.56 8.69 -14.97
N GLY A 72 -21.42 8.30 -16.25
CA GLY A 72 -20.76 9.07 -17.29
C GLY A 72 -19.33 8.61 -17.56
N ASP A 73 -18.65 9.23 -18.53
CA ASP A 73 -17.38 8.74 -19.09
C ASP A 73 -16.34 9.85 -19.35
N SER A 74 -16.50 11.03 -18.75
CA SER A 74 -15.58 12.16 -18.96
C SER A 74 -14.14 11.82 -18.54
N ALA A 75 -13.16 12.59 -19.01
CA ALA A 75 -11.77 12.39 -18.62
C ALA A 75 -11.57 12.42 -17.08
N THR A 76 -12.28 13.31 -16.39
CA THR A 76 -12.28 13.38 -14.92
C THR A 76 -12.91 12.16 -14.27
N ILE A 77 -14.02 11.65 -14.81
CA ILE A 77 -14.64 10.42 -14.29
C ILE A 77 -13.70 9.24 -14.47
N ARG A 78 -13.05 9.08 -15.63
CA ARG A 78 -12.07 8.00 -15.85
C ARG A 78 -10.88 8.09 -14.90
N ALA A 79 -10.37 9.30 -14.66
CA ALA A 79 -9.30 9.52 -13.68
C ALA A 79 -9.76 9.17 -12.26
N ALA A 80 -10.96 9.60 -11.86
CA ALA A 80 -11.55 9.24 -10.57
C ALA A 80 -11.75 7.72 -10.44
N THR A 81 -12.22 7.04 -11.49
CA THR A 81 -12.35 5.58 -11.53
C THR A 81 -11.00 4.91 -11.28
N ALA A 82 -9.96 5.29 -12.03
CA ALA A 82 -8.63 4.70 -11.87
C ALA A 82 -8.08 4.88 -10.43
N GLU A 83 -8.28 6.06 -9.84
CA GLU A 83 -7.86 6.34 -8.47
C GLU A 83 -8.67 5.57 -7.42
N LEU A 84 -9.99 5.46 -7.60
CA LEU A 84 -10.85 4.68 -6.71
C LEU A 84 -10.54 3.18 -6.81
N GLU A 85 -10.30 2.64 -8.01
CA GLU A 85 -9.90 1.24 -8.19
C GLU A 85 -8.56 0.99 -7.50
N ARG A 86 -7.55 1.86 -7.71
CA ARG A 86 -6.25 1.77 -7.05
C ARG A 86 -6.38 1.88 -5.53
N GLY A 87 -7.11 2.87 -5.04
CA GLY A 87 -7.22 3.16 -3.61
C GLY A 87 -8.00 2.11 -2.86
N LEU A 88 -9.24 1.85 -3.28
CA LEU A 88 -10.11 0.93 -2.58
C LEU A 88 -9.62 -0.51 -2.70
N SER A 89 -8.98 -0.90 -3.82
CA SER A 89 -8.45 -2.25 -3.93
C SER A 89 -7.33 -2.53 -2.95
N ASN A 90 -6.42 -1.57 -2.77
CA ASN A 90 -5.31 -1.75 -1.85
C ASN A 90 -5.77 -1.57 -0.39
N LEU A 91 -6.60 -0.57 -0.07
CA LEU A 91 -7.12 -0.37 1.30
C LEU A 91 -7.93 -1.57 1.80
N THR A 92 -8.75 -2.19 0.94
CA THR A 92 -9.59 -3.34 1.31
C THR A 92 -8.90 -4.69 1.15
N ALA A 93 -7.66 -4.71 0.63
CA ALA A 93 -6.94 -5.91 0.24
C ALA A 93 -7.77 -6.87 -0.66
N ARG A 94 -8.59 -6.30 -1.56
CA ARG A 94 -9.48 -7.04 -2.47
C ARG A 94 -9.65 -6.27 -3.78
N ALA A 95 -9.78 -6.96 -4.91
CA ALA A 95 -10.07 -6.30 -6.18
C ALA A 95 -11.44 -5.58 -6.16
N VAL A 96 -11.41 -4.25 -6.23
CA VAL A 96 -12.57 -3.38 -6.42
C VAL A 96 -12.52 -2.87 -7.86
N THR A 97 -13.53 -3.24 -8.64
CA THR A 97 -13.59 -2.99 -10.09
C THR A 97 -14.94 -2.43 -10.48
N THR A 98 -15.01 -1.79 -11.64
CA THR A 98 -16.26 -1.29 -12.22
C THR A 98 -17.23 -2.43 -12.56
N ARG A 99 -18.48 -2.35 -12.07
CA ARG A 99 -19.54 -3.36 -12.29
C ARG A 99 -20.93 -2.71 -12.32
N PRO A 100 -21.97 -3.44 -12.78
CA PRO A 100 -23.35 -3.04 -12.52
C PRO A 100 -23.63 -2.87 -11.02
N ILE A 101 -24.62 -2.04 -10.66
CA ILE A 101 -24.95 -1.73 -9.27
C ILE A 101 -25.32 -3.01 -8.49
N THR A 102 -24.53 -3.31 -7.45
CA THR A 102 -24.78 -4.36 -6.46
C THR A 102 -24.75 -3.79 -5.05
N ASP A 103 -25.10 -4.58 -4.04
CA ASP A 103 -24.94 -4.17 -2.64
C ASP A 103 -23.47 -3.82 -2.34
N GLY A 104 -23.25 -2.67 -1.70
CA GLY A 104 -21.93 -2.08 -1.43
C GLY A 104 -21.26 -1.39 -2.62
N ALA A 105 -21.96 -1.15 -3.73
CA ALA A 105 -21.38 -0.43 -4.86
C ALA A 105 -21.18 1.06 -4.51
N VAL A 106 -20.02 1.61 -4.84
CA VAL A 106 -19.77 3.05 -4.75
C VAL A 106 -20.21 3.67 -6.08
N VAL A 107 -21.34 4.38 -6.05
CA VAL A 107 -21.90 5.07 -7.22
C VAL A 107 -21.45 6.54 -7.20
N TYR A 108 -20.89 7.03 -8.31
CA TYR A 108 -20.36 8.40 -8.38
C TYR A 108 -20.52 9.02 -9.76
N GLY A 109 -20.73 10.33 -9.79
CA GLY A 109 -20.94 11.11 -11.00
C GLY A 109 -21.31 12.55 -10.66
N ARG A 110 -21.69 13.34 -11.67
CA ARG A 110 -22.17 14.70 -11.43
C ARG A 110 -23.51 14.67 -10.69
N ALA A 111 -23.69 15.54 -9.70
CA ALA A 111 -24.95 15.65 -8.96
C ALA A 111 -26.16 16.00 -9.85
N SER A 112 -25.93 16.65 -11.00
CA SER A 112 -26.97 16.94 -11.98
C SER A 112 -27.33 15.77 -12.90
N ALA A 113 -26.60 14.64 -12.84
CA ALA A 113 -26.93 13.46 -13.64
C ALA A 113 -28.23 12.83 -13.09
N PRO A 114 -29.21 12.47 -13.95
CA PRO A 114 -30.50 11.95 -13.48
C PRO A 114 -30.39 10.73 -12.55
N GLU A 115 -29.46 9.82 -12.83
CA GLU A 115 -29.20 8.64 -12.01
C GLU A 115 -28.67 9.00 -10.61
N ILE A 116 -27.73 9.95 -10.53
CA ILE A 116 -27.23 10.44 -9.24
C ILE A 116 -28.33 11.19 -8.48
N ALA A 117 -29.06 12.08 -9.17
CA ALA A 117 -30.16 12.84 -8.57
C ALA A 117 -31.29 11.94 -8.05
N ALA A 118 -31.54 10.78 -8.69
CA ALA A 118 -32.49 9.79 -8.21
C ALA A 118 -32.05 9.14 -6.88
N LEU A 119 -30.74 9.01 -6.65
CA LEU A 119 -30.17 8.42 -5.44
C LEU A 119 -30.12 9.41 -4.26
N ILE A 120 -29.67 10.64 -4.50
CA ILE A 120 -29.39 11.60 -3.42
C ILE A 120 -30.39 12.77 -3.33
N GLY A 121 -31.32 12.85 -4.28
CA GLY A 121 -32.20 13.99 -4.49
C GLY A 121 -31.55 15.09 -5.33
N GLN A 122 -32.37 15.97 -5.93
CA GLN A 122 -31.86 17.16 -6.59
C GLN A 122 -31.17 18.06 -5.55
N THR A 123 -29.94 18.46 -5.84
CA THR A 123 -29.15 19.31 -4.95
C THR A 123 -28.32 20.29 -5.77
N THR A 124 -28.05 21.46 -5.19
CA THR A 124 -27.12 22.44 -5.75
C THR A 124 -25.81 22.34 -4.97
N ILE A 125 -24.71 22.16 -5.68
CA ILE A 125 -23.37 22.04 -5.10
C ILE A 125 -22.49 23.11 -5.74
N ALA A 126 -21.56 23.68 -4.97
CA ALA A 126 -20.53 24.56 -5.51
C ALA A 126 -19.72 23.82 -6.61
N PRO A 127 -19.05 24.53 -7.55
CA PRO A 127 -18.39 23.91 -8.70
C PRO A 127 -17.44 22.75 -8.36
N GLU A 128 -16.68 22.87 -7.28
CA GLU A 128 -15.73 21.86 -6.79
C GLU A 128 -16.25 21.10 -5.56
N GLY A 129 -17.50 21.35 -5.15
CA GLY A 129 -18.09 20.68 -3.99
C GLY A 129 -18.53 19.25 -4.34
N TYR A 130 -18.68 18.43 -3.30
CA TYR A 130 -19.15 17.06 -3.43
C TYR A 130 -20.04 16.67 -2.24
N VAL A 131 -20.81 15.61 -2.43
CA VAL A 131 -21.64 14.99 -1.39
C VAL A 131 -21.24 13.52 -1.29
N LEU A 132 -20.95 13.06 -0.07
CA LEU A 132 -20.79 11.65 0.25
C LEU A 132 -21.98 11.24 1.11
N ARG A 133 -22.72 10.22 0.67
CA ARG A 133 -23.90 9.75 1.37
C ARG A 133 -24.11 8.27 1.11
N SER A 134 -24.40 7.50 2.15
CA SER A 134 -24.91 6.14 2.00
C SER A 134 -26.42 6.19 1.81
N VAL A 135 -26.92 5.55 0.76
CA VAL A 135 -28.34 5.47 0.41
C VAL A 135 -28.74 4.03 0.11
N ARG A 136 -30.01 3.84 -0.31
CA ARG A 136 -30.48 2.55 -0.81
C ARG A 136 -31.04 2.70 -2.21
N ASP A 137 -30.57 1.87 -3.12
CA ASP A 137 -31.11 1.71 -4.47
C ASP A 137 -31.78 0.34 -4.59
N ASN A 138 -33.11 0.32 -4.68
CA ASN A 138 -33.90 -0.91 -4.76
C ASN A 138 -33.56 -1.92 -3.64
N GLY A 139 -33.35 -1.41 -2.41
CA GLY A 139 -33.00 -2.21 -1.24
C GLY A 139 -31.50 -2.53 -1.08
N ARG A 140 -30.68 -2.33 -2.11
CA ARG A 140 -29.22 -2.46 -2.07
C ARG A 140 -28.62 -1.22 -1.42
N ARG A 141 -27.69 -1.37 -0.48
CA ARG A 141 -26.90 -0.26 0.04
C ARG A 141 -25.89 0.17 -1.03
N VAL A 142 -25.86 1.47 -1.30
CA VAL A 142 -24.88 2.13 -2.19
C VAL A 142 -24.39 3.43 -1.57
#